data_AF-A0A9P7VP89-F1
#
_entry.id   AF-A0A9P7VP89-F1
#
_cell.length_a   1.000
_cell.length_b   1.000
_cell.length_c   1.000
_cell.angle_alpha   90.00
_cell.angle_beta   90.00
_cell.angle_gamma   90.00
#
_symmetry.space_group_name_H-M   'P 1'
#
loop_
_entity.id
_entity.type
_entity.pdbx_description
1 polymer ?
#
loop_
_entity_poly.entity_id
_entity_poly.type
_entity_poly.pdbx_seq_one_letter_code
_entity_poly.pdbx_strand_id
1 'polypeptide(L)' 'RVKGPVDFDRQCGVINDKGLECSRSLTCKSHSMGAKRAVQGRSRPYDELLLDW' A
#
# COMPACT_ATOMS: atom_id res chain seq x y z
N ARG A 1 18.88 -7.45 1.52
CA ARG A 1 17.48 -7.51 2.00
C ARG A 1 16.62 -7.90 0.79
N VAL A 2 16.30 -9.19 0.63
CA VAL A 2 15.33 -9.62 -0.38
C VAL A 2 14.00 -9.05 0.11
N LYS A 3 13.50 -8.00 -0.53
CA LYS A 3 12.13 -7.57 -0.29
C LYS A 3 11.27 -8.67 -0.87
N GLY A 4 10.64 -9.46 0.00
CA GLY A 4 9.58 -10.37 -0.40
C GLY A 4 8.45 -9.61 -1.09
N PRO A 5 7.44 -10.33 -1.60
CA PRO A 5 6.27 -9.71 -2.22
C PRO A 5 5.65 -8.65 -1.29
N VAL A 6 5.10 -7.60 -1.88
CA VAL A 6 4.45 -6.51 -1.14
C VAL A 6 3.25 -7.07 -0.41
N ASP A 7 3.25 -6.93 0.92
CA ASP A 7 2.09 -7.23 1.75
C ASP A 7 1.14 -6.03 1.70
N PHE A 8 0.12 -6.12 0.85
CA PHE A 8 -0.84 -5.03 0.65
C PHE A 8 -1.59 -4.62 1.91
N ASP A 9 -1.69 -5.49 2.92
CA ASP A 9 -2.40 -5.17 4.16
C ASP A 9 -1.54 -4.31 5.09
N ARG A 10 -0.21 -4.44 5.00
CA ARG A 10 0.75 -3.71 5.84
C ARG A 10 1.53 -2.62 5.09
N GLN A 11 1.45 -2.63 3.77
CA GLN A 11 2.23 -1.77 2.89
C GLN A 11 1.35 -0.94 1.97
N CYS A 12 1.93 0.12 1.41
CA CYS A 12 1.19 1.08 0.61
C CYS A 12 0.64 0.48 -0.68
N GLY A 13 1.43 -0.35 -1.38
CA GLY A 13 1.02 -1.05 -2.60
C GLY A 13 0.74 -0.17 -3.82
N VAL A 14 0.76 1.16 -3.70
CA VAL A 14 0.55 2.08 -4.82
C VAL A 14 1.64 1.88 -5.86
N ILE A 15 1.25 1.72 -7.12
CA ILE A 15 2.17 1.62 -8.25
C ILE A 15 2.79 3.00 -8.50
N ASN A 16 4.12 3.08 -8.48
CA ASN A 16 4.85 4.31 -8.81
C ASN A 16 5.08 4.45 -10.33
N ASP A 17 5.72 5.55 -10.74
CA ASP A 17 6.03 5.84 -12.15
C ASP A 17 6.91 4.78 -12.84
N LYS A 18 7.56 3.91 -12.06
CA LYS A 18 8.39 2.81 -12.56
C LYS A 18 7.62 1.49 -12.70
N GLY A 19 6.30 1.50 -12.47
CA GLY A 19 5.48 0.29 -12.49
C GLY A 19 5.71 -0.63 -11.29
N LEU A 20 6.35 -0.13 -10.22
CA LEU A 20 6.66 -0.92 -9.04
C LEU A 20 5.73 -0.56 -7.88
N GLU A 21 5.31 -1.58 -7.14
CA GLU A 21 4.48 -1.45 -5.95
C GLU A 21 5.26 -0.78 -4.81
N CYS A 22 4.60 0.17 -4.13
CA CYS A 22 5.18 0.84 -2.99
C CYS A 22 5.26 -0.09 -1.78
N SER A 23 6.45 -0.65 -1.54
CA SER A 23 6.79 -1.47 -0.37
C SER A 23 7.03 -0.68 0.93
N ARG A 24 6.60 0.59 0.99
CA ARG A 24 6.62 1.40 2.23
C ARG A 24 5.40 1.07 3.09
N SER A 25 5.37 1.59 4.32
CA SER A 25 4.23 1.41 5.23
C SER A 25 2.89 1.73 4.59
N LEU A 26 1.83 1.09 5.07
CA LEU A 26 0.44 1.37 4.71
C LEU A 26 0.15 2.89 4.66
N THR A 27 0.64 3.62 5.65
CA THR A 27 0.46 5.07 5.85
C THR A 27 1.53 5.94 5.20
N CYS A 28 2.27 5.45 4.20
CA CYS A 28 3.43 6.19 3.68
C CYS A 28 3.07 7.62 3.21
N LYS A 29 3.97 8.57 3.45
CA LYS A 29 3.79 9.98 3.06
C LYS A 29 4.01 10.26 1.57
N SER A 30 4.47 9.27 0.81
CA SER A 30 4.84 9.43 -0.61
C SER A 30 3.64 9.39 -1.55
N HIS A 31 2.50 8.87 -1.11
CA HIS A 31 1.29 8.76 -1.93
C HIS A 31 0.13 9.45 -1.24
N SER A 32 -0.88 9.88 -1.99
CA SER A 32 -2.11 10.42 -1.43
C SER A 32 -2.99 9.32 -0.83
N MET A 33 -3.97 9.69 -0.02
CA MET A 33 -4.99 8.75 0.50
C MET A 33 -5.82 8.15 -0.62
N GLY A 34 -6.21 8.96 -1.62
CA GLY A 34 -6.95 8.49 -2.78
C GLY A 34 -6.18 7.41 -3.56
N ALA A 35 -4.87 7.61 -3.76
CA ALA A 35 -4.03 6.62 -4.42
C ALA A 35 -3.96 5.30 -3.63
N LYS A 36 -3.84 5.36 -2.30
CA LYS A 36 -3.82 4.16 -1.44
C LYS A 36 -5.14 3.40 -1.47
N ARG A 37 -6.27 4.11 -1.48
CA ARG A 37 -7.61 3.52 -1.58
C ARG A 37 -7.86 2.84 -2.92
N ALA A 38 -7.23 3.32 -3.99
CA ALA A 38 -7.35 2.73 -5.32
C ALA A 38 -6.54 1.43 -5.51
N VAL A 39 -5.68 1.06 -4.55
CA VAL A 39 -4.88 -0.17 -4.62
C VAL A 39 -5.79 -1.39 -4.49
N GLN A 40 -5.81 -2.20 -5.53
CA GLN A 40 -6.48 -3.50 -5.56
C GLN A 40 -5.57 -4.59 -4.97
N GLY A 41 -6.14 -5.70 -4.48
CA GLY A 41 -5.38 -6.81 -3.92
C GLY A 41 -5.13 -6.74 -2.40
N ARG A 42 -5.66 -5.72 -1.74
CA ARG A 42 -5.79 -5.69 -0.27
C ARG A 42 -6.84 -6.70 0.17
N SER A 43 -6.66 -7.33 1.33
CA SER A 43 -7.69 -8.23 1.88
C SER A 43 -8.95 -7.48 2.32
N ARG A 44 -8.80 -6.21 2.69
CA ARG A 44 -9.86 -5.30 3.12
C ARG A 44 -9.65 -3.90 2.54
N PRO A 45 -10.69 -3.03 2.53
CA PRO A 45 -10.53 -1.64 2.15
C PRO A 45 -9.41 -0.95 2.93
N TYR A 46 -8.71 -0.02 2.28
CA TYR A 46 -7.64 0.73 2.91
C TYR A 46 -8.07 1.42 4.22
N ASP A 47 -9.31 1.93 4.28
CA ASP A 47 -9.81 2.60 5.47
C ASP A 47 -9.99 1.64 6.66
N GLU A 48 -10.36 0.38 6.42
CA GLU A 48 -10.41 -0.63 7.49
C GLU A 48 -9.01 -1.00 7.97
N LEU A 49 -8.08 -1.23 7.04
CA LEU A 49 -6.69 -1.54 7.38
C LEU A 49 -6.01 -0.39 8.13
N LEU A 50 -6.40 0.85 7.84
CA LEU A 50 -5.91 2.03 8.54
C LEU A 50 -6.40 2.12 9.98
N LEU A 51 -7.61 1.61 10.27
CA LEU A 51 -8.16 1.57 11.63
C LEU A 51 -7.42 0.54 12.51
N ASP A 52 -6.91 -0.53 11.90
CA ASP A 52 -6.16 -1.62 12.55
C ASP A 52 -4.63 -1.37 12.64
N TRP A 53 -4.13 -0.22 12.15
CA TRP A 53 -2.70 0.11 12.04
C TRP A 53 -2.16 0.96 13.21
#